data_AF-A0A2E3HVR0-F1
#
_entry.id   AF-A0A2E3HVR0-F1
#
_cell.length_a   1.000
_cell.length_b   1.000
_cell.length_c   1.000
_cell.angle_alpha   90.00
_cell.angle_beta   90.00
_cell.angle_gamma   90.00
#
_symmetry.space_group_name_H-M   'P 1'
#
loop_
_entity.id
_entity.type
_entity.pdbx_description
1 polymer ?
#
loop_
_entity_poly.entity_id
_entity_poly.type
_entity_poly.pdbx_seq_one_letter_code
_entity_poly.pdbx_strand_id
1 'polypeptide(L)'
;MIREKFREHLSLVACILAIGLVLMFFLFIVQWYLIQQTLGYAIELIEAELIQQAPSGVEAIEIKQTFLNVQDAVKGIPWSVISGRISLSKAKTAAHYARKSNSDGIWTAQEVNTLLKMTNATVGIKRGVGRK
;
A
#
# COMPACT_ATOMS: atom_id res chain seq x y z
N MET A 1 -46.81 22.38 22.81
CA MET A 1 -46.77 20.96 23.24
C MET A 1 -46.40 19.94 22.14
N ILE A 2 -47.25 19.58 21.17
CA ILE A 2 -46.91 18.53 20.16
C ILE A 2 -45.70 18.93 19.28
N ARG A 3 -45.64 20.20 18.87
CA ARG A 3 -44.55 20.76 18.04
C ARG A 3 -43.21 20.89 18.80
N GLU A 4 -43.25 21.08 20.12
CA GLU A 4 -42.04 21.17 20.97
C GLU A 4 -41.45 19.78 21.23
N LYS A 5 -42.28 18.80 21.63
CA LYS A 5 -41.85 17.40 21.77
C LYS A 5 -41.23 16.87 20.46
N PHE A 6 -41.83 17.20 19.31
CA PHE A 6 -41.29 16.78 18.02
C PHE A 6 -39.92 17.42 17.71
N ARG A 7 -39.72 18.70 18.10
CA ARG A 7 -38.45 19.41 17.93
C ARG A 7 -37.36 18.90 18.87
N GLU A 8 -37.71 18.56 20.11
CA GLU A 8 -36.81 17.92 21.09
C GLU A 8 -36.37 16.53 20.63
N HIS A 9 -37.30 15.70 20.14
CA HIS A 9 -36.96 14.39 19.57
C HIS A 9 -36.06 14.51 18.34
N LEU A 10 -36.32 15.48 17.46
CA LEU A 10 -35.46 15.74 16.29
C LEU A 10 -34.04 16.15 16.71
N SER A 11 -33.93 16.98 17.76
CA SER A 11 -32.66 17.42 18.34
C SER A 11 -31.87 16.25 18.95
N LEU A 12 -32.54 15.38 19.71
CA LEU A 12 -31.91 14.18 20.28
C LEU A 12 -31.42 13.22 19.19
N VAL A 13 -32.23 12.98 18.16
CA VAL A 13 -31.83 12.14 17.01
C VAL A 13 -30.64 12.76 16.29
N ALA A 14 -30.64 14.06 16.04
CA ALA A 14 -29.51 14.75 15.43
C ALA A 14 -28.23 14.64 16.27
N CYS A 15 -28.34 14.74 17.60
CA CYS A 15 -27.22 14.60 18.51
C CYS A 15 -26.62 13.18 18.49
N ILE A 16 -27.49 12.15 18.52
CA ILE A 16 -27.07 10.75 18.39
C ILE A 16 -26.40 10.50 17.03
N LEU A 17 -26.96 11.04 15.95
CA LEU A 17 -26.37 10.93 14.61
C LEU A 17 -25.00 11.63 14.55
N ALA A 18 -24.85 12.79 15.18
CA ALA A 18 -23.57 13.51 15.23
C ALA A 18 -22.50 12.71 15.99
N ILE A 19 -22.85 12.13 17.14
CA ILE A 19 -21.95 11.26 17.91
C ILE A 19 -21.58 10.03 17.07
N GLY A 20 -22.56 9.40 16.42
CA GLY A 20 -22.33 8.28 15.51
C GLY A 20 -21.36 8.64 14.37
N LEU A 21 -21.54 9.80 13.75
CA LEU A 21 -20.67 10.28 12.68
C LEU A 21 -19.23 10.50 13.16
N VAL A 22 -19.05 11.12 14.33
CA VAL A 22 -17.72 11.33 14.93
C VAL A 22 -17.06 9.99 15.25
N LEU A 23 -17.81 9.03 15.80
CA LEU A 23 -17.30 7.70 16.08
C LEU A 23 -16.88 6.98 14.80
N MET A 24 -17.70 7.03 13.74
CA MET A 24 -17.38 6.45 12.43
C MET A 24 -16.13 7.09 11.83
N PHE A 25 -15.98 8.40 11.93
CA PHE A 25 -14.79 9.11 11.46
C PHE A 25 -13.54 8.70 12.24
N PHE A 26 -13.66 8.55 13.56
CA PHE A 26 -12.57 8.06 14.39
C PHE A 26 -12.16 6.62 14.02
N LEU A 27 -13.13 5.72 13.87
CA LEU A 27 -12.88 4.36 13.41
C LEU A 27 -12.23 4.33 12.03
N PHE A 28 -12.63 5.21 11.12
CA PHE A 28 -12.02 5.35 9.81
C PHE A 28 -10.54 5.74 9.91
N ILE A 29 -10.18 6.70 10.78
CA ILE A 29 -8.78 7.08 11.02
C ILE A 29 -7.97 5.90 11.58
N VAL A 30 -8.52 5.18 12.56
CA VAL A 30 -7.84 4.03 13.18
C VAL A 30 -7.62 2.91 12.16
N GLN A 31 -8.66 2.55 11.41
CA GLN A 31 -8.55 1.57 10.32
C GLN A 31 -7.48 1.98 9.30
N TRP A 32 -7.45 3.27 8.97
CA TRP A 32 -6.48 3.81 8.04
C TRP A 32 -5.03 3.67 8.53
N TYR A 33 -4.78 4.05 9.78
CA TYR A 33 -3.49 3.90 10.43
C TYR A 33 -3.03 2.43 10.44
N LEU A 34 -3.93 1.50 10.78
CA LEU A 34 -3.62 0.06 10.79
C LEU A 34 -3.25 -0.46 9.40
N ILE A 35 -3.96 -0.05 8.35
CA ILE A 35 -3.64 -0.45 6.97
C ILE A 35 -2.23 0.02 6.57
N GLN A 36 -1.88 1.28 6.88
CA GLN A 36 -0.54 1.80 6.58
C GLN A 36 0.56 1.03 7.32
N GLN A 37 0.36 0.73 8.60
CA GLN A 37 1.30 -0.05 9.40
C GLN A 37 1.48 -1.46 8.84
N THR A 38 0.38 -2.18 8.58
CA THR A 38 0.44 -3.56 8.04
C THR A 38 1.13 -3.60 6.68
N LEU A 39 0.82 -2.66 5.79
CA LEU A 39 1.50 -2.59 4.49
C LEU A 39 2.98 -2.23 4.64
N GLY A 40 3.32 -1.30 5.54
CA GLY A 40 4.71 -0.95 5.84
C GLY A 40 5.52 -2.16 6.30
N TYR A 41 5.02 -2.90 7.28
CA TYR A 41 5.69 -4.12 7.77
C TYR A 41 5.82 -5.20 6.70
N ALA A 42 4.79 -5.38 5.86
CA ALA A 42 4.86 -6.35 4.76
C ALA A 42 5.95 -5.97 3.73
N ILE A 43 6.07 -4.67 3.41
CA ILE A 43 7.10 -4.16 2.49
C ILE A 43 8.50 -4.40 3.08
N GLU A 44 8.70 -4.07 4.35
CA GLU A 44 9.99 -4.26 5.03
C GLU A 44 10.39 -5.74 5.10
N LEU A 45 9.43 -6.64 5.38
CA LEU A 45 9.68 -8.07 5.40
C LEU A 45 10.09 -8.61 4.02
N ILE A 46 9.35 -8.24 2.97
CA ILE A 46 9.65 -8.67 1.60
C ILE A 46 11.00 -8.11 1.13
N GLU A 47 11.31 -6.86 1.46
CA GLU A 47 12.61 -6.24 1.17
C GLU A 47 13.74 -7.05 1.82
N ALA A 48 13.61 -7.36 3.12
CA ALA A 48 14.62 -8.11 3.86
C ALA A 48 14.83 -9.52 3.29
N GLU A 49 13.75 -10.24 2.97
CA GLU A 49 13.83 -11.57 2.34
C GLU A 49 14.53 -11.52 0.98
N LEU A 50 14.19 -10.53 0.13
CA LEU A 50 14.82 -10.37 -1.18
C LEU A 50 16.30 -9.97 -1.10
N ILE A 51 16.68 -9.16 -0.11
CA ILE A 51 18.09 -8.80 0.11
C ILE A 51 18.89 -10.02 0.59
N GLN A 52 18.33 -10.82 1.50
CA GLN A 52 19.01 -12.03 1.99
C GLN A 52 19.18 -13.08 0.90
N GLN A 53 18.20 -13.21 0.00
CA GLN A 53 18.22 -14.17 -1.09
C GLN A 53 18.74 -13.57 -2.40
N ALA A 54 19.35 -12.38 -2.36
CA ALA A 54 19.77 -11.66 -3.55
C ALA A 54 20.81 -12.46 -4.34
N PRO A 55 20.49 -12.93 -5.55
CA PRO A 55 21.43 -13.68 -6.38
C PRO A 55 22.53 -12.76 -6.91
N SER A 56 23.67 -13.36 -7.25
CA SER A 56 24.80 -12.65 -7.87
C SER A 56 24.35 -11.92 -9.14
N GLY A 57 24.55 -10.60 -9.20
CA GLY A 57 24.11 -9.75 -10.31
C GLY A 57 22.87 -8.89 -10.05
N VAL A 58 22.33 -8.91 -8.82
CA VAL A 58 21.36 -7.91 -8.34
C VAL A 58 21.94 -7.18 -7.14
N GLU A 59 22.05 -5.86 -7.22
CA GLU A 59 22.57 -5.09 -6.10
C GLU A 59 21.49 -4.89 -5.04
N ALA A 60 21.83 -5.17 -3.77
CA ALA A 60 20.94 -4.94 -2.63
C ALA A 60 20.43 -3.48 -2.56
N ILE A 61 21.21 -2.53 -3.08
CA ILE A 61 20.82 -1.12 -3.12
C ILE A 61 19.65 -0.85 -4.08
N GLU A 62 19.56 -1.58 -5.19
CA GLU A 62 18.44 -1.45 -6.14
C GLU A 62 17.14 -2.01 -5.57
N ILE A 63 17.26 -3.11 -4.82
CA ILE A 63 16.14 -3.70 -4.07
C ILE A 63 15.64 -2.66 -3.06
N LYS A 64 16.52 -2.16 -2.19
CA LYS A 64 16.20 -1.15 -1.18
C LYS A 64 15.54 0.09 -1.77
N GLN A 65 16.11 0.66 -2.83
CA GLN A 65 15.54 1.84 -3.47
C GLN A 65 14.13 1.59 -4.03
N THR A 66 13.89 0.40 -4.60
CA THR A 66 12.58 0.01 -5.12
C THR A 66 11.53 -0.06 -4.00
N PHE A 67 11.86 -0.70 -2.88
CA PHE A 67 10.93 -0.83 -1.76
C PHE A 67 10.72 0.48 -1.01
N LEU A 68 11.73 1.35 -0.90
CA LEU A 68 11.56 2.72 -0.40
C LEU A 68 10.55 3.52 -1.23
N ASN A 69 10.64 3.45 -2.57
CA ASN A 69 9.69 4.13 -3.45
C ASN A 69 8.24 3.64 -3.23
N VAL A 70 8.06 2.34 -2.98
CA VAL A 70 6.76 1.75 -2.64
C VAL A 70 6.30 2.22 -1.27
N GLN A 71 7.17 2.23 -0.27
CA GLN A 71 6.86 2.67 1.08
C GLN A 71 6.36 4.12 1.09
N ASP A 72 7.04 5.01 0.36
CA ASP A 72 6.63 6.41 0.25
C ASP A 72 5.30 6.59 -0.47
N ALA A 73 5.03 5.77 -1.50
CA ALA A 73 3.72 5.78 -2.13
C ALA A 73 2.61 5.28 -1.17
N VAL A 74 2.90 4.28 -0.34
CA VAL A 74 1.96 3.70 0.64
C VAL A 74 1.60 4.68 1.74
N LYS A 75 2.57 5.47 2.23
CA LYS A 75 2.32 6.58 3.18
C LYS A 75 1.31 7.59 2.63
N GLY A 76 1.23 7.74 1.31
CA GLY A 76 0.31 8.65 0.62
C GLY A 76 -1.09 8.09 0.33
N ILE A 77 -1.41 6.84 0.69
CA ILE A 77 -2.77 6.28 0.53
C ILE A 77 -3.72 7.01 1.52
N PRO A 78 -5.02 7.24 1.22
CA PRO A 78 -5.78 6.85 0.02
C PRO A 78 -5.50 7.67 -1.22
N TRP A 79 -4.94 8.87 -1.09
CA TRP A 79 -4.80 9.77 -2.23
C TRP A 79 -3.86 9.26 -3.30
N SER A 80 -2.82 8.51 -2.97
CA SER A 80 -1.93 7.91 -3.98
C SER A 80 -2.63 6.86 -4.85
N VAL A 81 -3.62 6.13 -4.32
CA VAL A 81 -4.44 5.20 -5.11
C VAL A 81 -5.45 5.97 -5.97
N ILE A 82 -6.13 6.95 -5.38
CA ILE A 82 -7.17 7.74 -6.07
C ILE A 82 -6.58 8.61 -7.19
N SER A 83 -5.40 9.18 -6.96
CA SER A 83 -4.66 9.95 -7.97
C SER A 83 -3.94 9.09 -9.02
N GLY A 84 -4.01 7.75 -8.90
CA GLY A 84 -3.35 6.82 -9.82
C GLY A 84 -1.82 6.75 -9.66
N ARG A 85 -1.25 7.36 -8.63
CA ARG A 85 0.18 7.20 -8.27
C ARG A 85 0.50 5.75 -7.91
N ILE A 86 -0.43 5.04 -7.27
CA ILE A 86 -0.37 3.59 -7.07
C ILE A 86 -1.39 2.91 -7.98
N SER A 87 -0.91 1.97 -8.80
CA SER A 87 -1.75 1.07 -9.57
C SER A 87 -1.90 -0.28 -8.86
N LEU A 88 -3.06 -0.50 -8.23
CA LEU A 88 -3.39 -1.77 -7.56
C LEU A 88 -3.38 -2.97 -8.51
N SER A 89 -3.78 -2.78 -9.77
CA SER A 89 -3.73 -3.83 -10.79
C SER A 89 -2.29 -4.28 -11.07
N LYS A 90 -1.34 -3.33 -11.15
CA LYS A 90 0.07 -3.64 -11.35
C LYS A 90 0.67 -4.26 -10.09
N ALA A 91 0.30 -3.78 -8.90
CA ALA A 91 0.72 -4.37 -7.64
C ALA A 91 0.28 -5.83 -7.52
N LYS A 92 -0.98 -6.11 -7.88
CA LYS A 92 -1.51 -7.49 -7.95
C LYS A 92 -0.71 -8.35 -8.94
N THR A 93 -0.35 -7.79 -10.09
CA THR A 93 0.45 -8.50 -11.11
C THR A 93 1.86 -8.81 -10.61
N ALA A 94 2.51 -7.84 -9.96
CA ALA A 94 3.84 -8.00 -9.36
C ALA A 94 3.81 -9.06 -8.25
N ALA A 95 2.80 -9.03 -7.37
CA ALA A 95 2.62 -10.03 -6.32
C ALA A 95 2.36 -11.44 -6.88
N HIS A 96 1.54 -11.54 -7.92
CA HIS A 96 1.28 -12.82 -8.59
C HIS A 96 2.56 -13.35 -9.27
N TYR A 97 3.33 -12.49 -9.91
CA TYR A 97 4.63 -12.84 -10.46
C TYR A 97 5.57 -13.34 -9.36
N ALA A 98 5.66 -12.61 -8.23
CA ALA A 98 6.52 -13.00 -7.12
C ALA A 98 6.19 -14.39 -6.56
N ARG A 99 4.89 -14.67 -6.36
CA ARG A 99 4.41 -15.97 -5.90
C ARG A 99 4.71 -17.10 -6.90
N LYS A 100 4.65 -16.82 -8.19
CA LYS A 100 4.91 -17.82 -9.24
C LYS A 100 6.41 -18.08 -9.41
N SER A 101 7.22 -17.04 -9.42
CA SER A 101 8.67 -17.14 -9.57
C SER A 101 9.32 -17.80 -8.35
N ASN A 102 8.91 -17.45 -7.13
CA ASN A 102 9.45 -18.07 -5.92
C ASN A 102 8.79 -19.43 -5.58
N SER A 103 8.26 -20.15 -6.57
CA SER A 103 7.56 -21.43 -6.32
C SER A 103 8.50 -22.58 -6.00
N ASP A 104 9.75 -22.47 -6.44
CA ASP A 104 10.87 -23.36 -6.13
C ASP A 104 11.70 -22.90 -4.93
N GLY A 105 11.37 -21.73 -4.35
CA GLY A 105 12.05 -21.15 -3.20
C GLY A 105 13.42 -20.53 -3.52
N ILE A 106 13.78 -20.36 -4.80
CA ILE A 106 15.08 -19.82 -5.22
C ILE A 106 14.87 -18.68 -6.20
N TRP A 107 15.49 -17.53 -5.93
CA TRP A 107 15.41 -16.37 -6.81
C TRP A 107 16.57 -16.33 -7.81
N THR A 108 16.25 -16.29 -9.10
CA THR A 108 17.26 -15.96 -10.13
C THR A 108 17.39 -14.45 -10.31
N ALA A 109 18.57 -13.98 -10.77
CA ALA A 109 18.81 -12.55 -11.00
C ALA A 109 17.84 -11.92 -12.01
N GLN A 110 17.41 -12.69 -13.01
CA GLN A 110 16.42 -12.26 -13.99
C GLN A 110 15.04 -12.07 -13.34
N GLU A 111 14.65 -12.96 -12.43
CA GLU A 111 13.35 -12.89 -11.77
C GLU A 111 13.28 -11.74 -10.78
N VAL A 112 14.32 -11.54 -9.98
CA VAL A 112 14.38 -10.39 -9.06
C VAL A 112 14.36 -9.09 -9.85
N ASN A 113 15.14 -8.97 -10.93
CA ASN A 113 15.13 -7.76 -11.76
C ASN A 113 13.77 -7.49 -12.40
N THR A 114 13.08 -8.56 -12.85
CA THR A 114 11.73 -8.47 -13.39
C THR A 114 10.73 -8.04 -12.32
N LEU A 115 10.83 -8.62 -11.12
CA LEU A 115 10.01 -8.25 -9.97
C LEU A 115 10.22 -6.78 -9.61
N LEU A 116 11.46 -6.32 -9.44
CA LEU A 116 11.77 -4.92 -9.12
C LEU A 116 11.23 -3.96 -10.19
N LYS A 117 11.28 -4.34 -11.47
CA LYS A 117 10.70 -3.55 -12.56
C LYS A 117 9.17 -3.49 -12.45
N MET A 118 8.52 -4.62 -12.18
CA MET A 118 7.07 -4.66 -11.97
C MET A 118 6.66 -3.85 -10.75
N THR A 119 7.39 -3.98 -9.64
CA THR A 119 7.20 -3.26 -8.38
C THR A 119 7.34 -1.75 -8.56
N ASN A 120 8.38 -1.27 -9.24
CA ASN A 120 8.51 0.16 -9.57
C ASN A 120 7.36 0.66 -10.47
N ALA A 121 6.90 -0.17 -11.41
CA ALA A 121 5.78 0.18 -12.27
C ALA A 121 4.45 0.32 -11.50
N THR A 122 4.35 -0.26 -10.30
CA THR A 122 3.17 -0.09 -9.41
C THR A 122 3.04 1.34 -8.92
N VAL A 123 4.16 2.05 -8.71
CA VAL A 123 4.20 3.42 -8.21
C VAL A 123 4.47 4.46 -9.31
N GLY A 124 4.28 4.07 -10.57
CA GLY A 124 4.47 4.96 -11.72
C GLY A 124 5.93 5.26 -12.06
N ILE A 125 6.89 4.63 -11.39
CA ILE A 125 8.32 4.79 -11.69
C ILE A 125 8.66 3.90 -12.88
N LYS A 126 8.94 4.52 -14.03
CA LYS A 126 9.54 3.82 -15.17
C LYS A 126 11.02 3.67 -14.89
N ARG A 127 11.49 2.44 -14.66
CA ARG A 127 12.92 2.12 -14.62
C ARG A 127 13.53 2.65 -15.93
N GLY A 128 14.38 3.68 -15.85
CA GLY A 128 15.12 4.17 -16.99
C GLY A 128 16.01 3.03 -17.48
N VAL A 129 15.71 2.49 -18.65
CA VAL A 129 16.67 1.67 -19.39
C VAL A 129 17.93 2.53 -19.51
N GLY A 130 19.05 2.02 -19.02
CA GLY A 130 20.31 2.75 -18.87
C GLY A 130 20.55 3.70 -20.05
N ARG A 131 20.75 4.98 -19.73
CA ARG A 131 21.52 5.84 -20.64
C ARG A 131 22.94 5.32 -20.59
N LYS A 132 23.40 4.91 -21.77
CA LYS A 132 24.79 4.61 -22.13
C LYS A 132 25.77 5.60 -21.54
#